data_AF-A0A0R2B6K0-F1
#
_entry.id   AF-A0A0R2B6K0-F1
#
_cell.length_a   1.000
_cell.length_b   1.000
_cell.length_c   1.000
_cell.angle_alpha   90.00
_cell.angle_beta   90.00
_cell.angle_gamma   90.00
#
_symmetry.space_group_name_H-M   'P 1'
#
loop_
_entity.id
_entity.type
_entity.pdbx_description
1 polymer ?
#
loop_
_entity_poly.entity_id
_entity_poly.type
_entity_poly.pdbx_seq_one_letter_code
_entity_poly.pdbx_strand_id
1 'polypeptide(L)'
;MWRKFVGGLLAICPGLFLGREGPCIQMGACVGQGLANDVFKTSKKDQQTLLLAGVAAGLAAAFSAPLAGVLFMVEEITTTFKPQIWLTALAAALSADLMTLVLLGQKPSLAMYITPFVGEPNYLFLLILGIIIGILAYGYQYVLLEQRYLYSKLNFLPKRYHSLIPLLLTIPLGLWNAKLLGGSHVFISYVTDMSLTTTDPSVILKLLVLFFIVRFIFSMISYGASVPGGIFMPILALGAVIGCFAGLLGVNAGWLEHGQVLGVILISMAAYFGAIEKAPFTAIVLLTEMAGSLASVFPLVFVTFIAYTVDTLLGGRPIYTALREEMQFK
;
A
#
# COMPACT_ATOMS: atom_id res chain seq x y z
N MET A 1 -19.50 -6.97 9.86
CA MET A 1 -19.51 -5.72 9.06
C MET A 1 -19.47 -4.45 9.92
N TRP A 2 -20.53 -4.11 10.68
CA TRP A 2 -20.64 -2.81 11.38
C TRP A 2 -19.45 -2.47 12.29
N ARG A 3 -18.90 -3.44 13.03
CA ARG A 3 -17.71 -3.22 13.90
C ARG A 3 -16.49 -2.77 13.12
N LYS A 4 -16.28 -3.31 11.92
CA LYS A 4 -15.14 -2.96 11.07
C LYS A 4 -15.32 -1.57 10.46
N PHE A 5 -16.55 -1.22 10.08
CA PHE A 5 -16.89 0.12 9.59
C PHE A 5 -16.66 1.18 10.67
N VAL A 6 -17.32 1.06 11.83
CA VAL A 6 -17.23 2.05 12.91
C VAL A 6 -15.81 2.11 13.48
N GLY A 7 -15.21 0.94 13.75
CA GLY A 7 -13.83 0.90 14.26
C GLY A 7 -12.84 1.47 13.26
N GLY A 8 -12.98 1.17 11.96
CA GLY A 8 -12.13 1.70 10.91
C GLY A 8 -12.22 3.23 10.80
N LEU A 9 -13.44 3.80 10.90
CA LEU A 9 -13.62 5.25 10.95
C LEU A 9 -12.92 5.87 12.16
N LEU A 10 -13.13 5.30 13.35
CA LEU A 10 -12.51 5.80 14.59
C LEU A 10 -10.97 5.65 14.59
N ALA A 11 -10.41 4.72 13.82
CA ALA A 11 -8.97 4.57 13.67
C ALA A 11 -8.38 5.50 12.59
N ILE A 12 -9.00 5.55 11.41
CA ILE A 12 -8.44 6.22 10.23
C ILE A 12 -8.71 7.73 10.26
N CYS A 13 -9.91 8.18 10.66
CA CYS A 13 -10.27 9.60 10.63
C CYS A 13 -9.40 10.50 11.53
N PRO A 14 -8.97 10.07 12.74
CA PRO A 14 -8.03 10.85 13.54
C PRO A 14 -6.63 11.01 12.95
N GLY A 15 -6.33 10.34 11.83
CA GLY A 15 -5.06 10.48 11.13
C GLY A 15 -4.01 9.43 11.47
N LEU A 16 -4.43 8.26 11.99
CA LEU A 16 -3.52 7.12 12.15
C LEU A 16 -2.94 6.69 10.79
N PHE A 17 -1.75 6.10 10.85
CA PHE A 17 -0.95 5.74 9.69
C PHE A 17 -1.42 4.39 9.15
N LEU A 18 -2.68 4.36 8.73
CA LEU A 18 -3.42 3.19 8.32
C LEU A 18 -4.21 3.49 7.06
N GLY A 19 -4.35 2.49 6.22
CA GLY A 19 -5.16 2.54 5.02
C GLY A 19 -6.58 2.02 5.22
N ARG A 20 -7.49 2.46 4.34
CA ARG A 20 -8.91 2.04 4.34
C ARG A 20 -9.15 0.68 3.67
N GLU A 21 -8.18 0.18 2.93
CA GLU A 21 -8.25 -1.07 2.17
C GLU A 21 -8.49 -2.29 3.06
N GLY A 22 -7.83 -2.40 4.22
CA GLY A 22 -8.03 -3.53 5.13
C GLY A 22 -9.51 -3.65 5.57
N PRO A 23 -10.11 -2.56 6.10
CA PRO A 23 -11.56 -2.50 6.34
C PRO A 23 -12.41 -2.79 5.09
N CYS A 24 -12.11 -2.19 3.93
CA CYS A 24 -12.90 -2.37 2.71
C CYS A 24 -12.88 -3.82 2.21
N ILE A 25 -11.72 -4.48 2.17
CA ILE A 25 -11.57 -5.89 1.79
C ILE A 25 -12.40 -6.79 2.71
N GLN A 26 -12.30 -6.59 4.03
CA GLN A 26 -13.05 -7.41 4.99
C GLN A 26 -14.56 -7.15 4.93
N MET A 27 -14.98 -5.90 4.71
CA MET A 27 -16.39 -5.58 4.54
C MET A 27 -16.95 -6.14 3.22
N GLY A 28 -16.19 -6.04 2.13
CA GLY A 28 -16.54 -6.64 0.84
C GLY A 28 -16.69 -8.15 0.95
N ALA A 29 -15.77 -8.84 1.63
CA ALA A 29 -15.88 -10.26 1.93
C ALA A 29 -17.13 -10.60 2.75
N CYS A 30 -17.48 -9.77 3.75
CA CYS A 30 -18.71 -9.94 4.53
C CYS A 30 -19.97 -9.81 3.65
N VAL A 31 -19.99 -8.86 2.72
CA VAL A 31 -21.10 -8.66 1.78
C VAL A 31 -21.22 -9.87 0.85
N GLY A 32 -20.10 -10.32 0.26
CA GLY A 32 -20.07 -11.50 -0.60
C GLY A 32 -20.57 -12.77 0.12
N GLN A 33 -20.12 -12.98 1.36
CA GLN A 33 -20.56 -14.10 2.20
C GLN A 33 -22.05 -14.01 2.57
N GLY A 34 -22.53 -12.82 2.91
CA GLY A 34 -23.95 -12.58 3.26
C GLY A 34 -24.88 -12.80 2.06
N LEU A 35 -24.50 -12.32 0.88
CA LEU A 35 -25.24 -12.59 -0.35
C LEU A 35 -25.30 -14.10 -0.64
N ALA A 36 -24.19 -14.81 -0.46
CA ALA A 36 -24.16 -16.25 -0.71
C ALA A 36 -25.03 -17.06 0.27
N ASN A 37 -24.99 -16.72 1.56
CA ASN A 37 -25.66 -17.50 2.60
C ASN A 37 -27.13 -17.11 2.78
N ASP A 38 -27.39 -15.81 2.86
CA ASP A 38 -28.68 -15.30 3.34
C ASP A 38 -29.63 -14.99 2.18
N VAL A 39 -29.09 -14.56 1.03
CA VAL A 39 -29.89 -14.18 -0.15
C VAL A 39 -30.02 -15.33 -1.12
N PHE A 40 -28.91 -15.82 -1.66
CA PHE A 40 -28.91 -16.82 -2.72
C PHE A 40 -28.88 -18.27 -2.22
N LYS A 41 -28.53 -18.49 -0.94
CA LYS A 41 -28.46 -19.82 -0.28
C LYS A 41 -27.67 -20.84 -1.11
N THR A 42 -26.48 -20.45 -1.54
CA THR A 42 -25.69 -21.20 -2.54
C THR A 42 -24.91 -22.38 -1.95
N SER A 43 -24.34 -23.20 -2.84
CA SER A 43 -23.43 -24.28 -2.48
C SER A 43 -22.15 -23.76 -1.81
N LYS A 44 -21.43 -24.60 -1.05
CA LYS A 44 -20.14 -24.22 -0.42
C LYS A 44 -19.11 -23.67 -1.42
N LYS A 45 -19.10 -24.21 -2.66
CA LYS A 45 -18.19 -23.76 -3.73
C LYS A 45 -18.55 -22.34 -4.19
N ASP A 46 -19.83 -22.06 -4.34
CA ASP A 46 -20.32 -20.74 -4.78
C ASP A 46 -20.22 -19.71 -3.65
N GLN A 47 -20.39 -20.13 -2.40
CA GLN A 47 -20.11 -19.30 -1.22
C GLN A 47 -18.67 -18.80 -1.21
N GLN A 48 -17.71 -19.70 -1.43
CA GLN A 48 -16.30 -19.31 -1.54
C GLN A 48 -16.07 -18.35 -2.72
N THR A 49 -16.73 -18.60 -3.85
CA THR A 49 -16.60 -17.74 -5.04
C THR A 49 -17.12 -16.32 -4.78
N LEU A 50 -18.30 -16.18 -4.15
CA LEU A 50 -18.87 -14.87 -3.81
C LEU A 50 -18.09 -14.15 -2.70
N LEU A 51 -17.54 -14.88 -1.73
CA LEU A 51 -16.64 -14.30 -0.73
C LEU A 51 -15.40 -13.68 -1.40
N LEU A 52 -14.76 -14.42 -2.32
CA LEU A 52 -13.58 -13.95 -3.06
C LEU A 52 -13.92 -12.79 -4.00
N ALA A 53 -15.10 -12.82 -4.62
CA ALA A 53 -15.60 -11.68 -5.39
C ALA A 53 -15.78 -10.43 -4.52
N GLY A 54 -16.28 -10.61 -3.29
CA GLY A 54 -16.37 -9.55 -2.29
C GLY A 54 -15.01 -8.99 -1.87
N VAL A 55 -13.99 -9.84 -1.72
CA VAL A 55 -12.59 -9.43 -1.45
C VAL A 55 -12.08 -8.52 -2.57
N ALA A 56 -12.19 -8.96 -3.82
CA ALA A 56 -11.75 -8.19 -4.99
C ALA A 56 -12.51 -6.86 -5.12
N ALA A 57 -13.84 -6.88 -4.93
CA ALA A 57 -14.68 -5.68 -4.93
C ALA A 57 -14.32 -4.69 -3.83
N GLY A 58 -13.99 -5.18 -2.63
CA GLY A 58 -13.55 -4.33 -1.52
C GLY A 58 -12.23 -3.62 -1.81
N LEU A 59 -11.25 -4.31 -2.42
CA LEU A 59 -9.99 -3.68 -2.82
C LEU A 59 -10.21 -2.69 -3.97
N ALA A 60 -10.99 -3.07 -4.98
CA ALA A 60 -11.33 -2.20 -6.11
C ALA A 60 -11.96 -0.90 -5.64
N ALA A 61 -12.94 -0.97 -4.72
CA ALA A 61 -13.58 0.21 -4.14
C ALA A 61 -12.64 1.08 -3.27
N ALA A 62 -11.57 0.50 -2.71
CA ALA A 62 -10.62 1.25 -1.89
C ALA A 62 -9.67 2.11 -2.73
N PHE A 63 -9.30 1.65 -3.93
CA PHE A 63 -8.28 2.27 -4.77
C PHE A 63 -8.75 2.74 -6.15
N SER A 64 -10.00 2.45 -6.51
CA SER A 64 -10.50 2.57 -7.88
C SER A 64 -9.61 1.82 -8.87
N ALA A 65 -9.30 0.57 -8.52
CA ALA A 65 -8.34 -0.29 -9.22
C ALA A 65 -8.91 -1.72 -9.34
N PRO A 66 -9.85 -1.96 -10.28
CA PRO A 66 -10.55 -3.24 -10.40
C PRO A 66 -9.63 -4.40 -10.80
N LEU A 67 -8.65 -4.19 -11.71
CA LEU A 67 -7.75 -5.27 -12.13
C LEU A 67 -6.81 -5.69 -10.99
N ALA A 68 -6.27 -4.71 -10.27
CA ALA A 68 -5.48 -4.93 -9.08
C ALA A 68 -6.26 -5.66 -7.99
N GLY A 69 -7.56 -5.33 -7.83
CA GLY A 69 -8.50 -6.03 -6.94
C GLY A 69 -8.51 -7.54 -7.16
N VAL A 70 -8.62 -7.95 -8.41
CA VAL A 70 -8.69 -9.36 -8.78
C VAL A 70 -7.32 -10.02 -8.71
N LEU A 71 -6.26 -9.33 -9.15
CA LEU A 71 -4.90 -9.86 -9.06
C LEU A 71 -4.47 -10.10 -7.62
N PHE A 72 -4.77 -9.18 -6.71
CA PHE A 72 -4.52 -9.37 -5.29
C PHE A 72 -5.21 -10.62 -4.74
N MET A 73 -6.46 -10.85 -5.14
CA MET A 73 -7.20 -12.05 -4.75
C MET A 73 -6.52 -13.34 -5.27
N VAL A 74 -5.97 -13.32 -6.47
CA VAL A 74 -5.25 -14.49 -7.03
C VAL A 74 -3.87 -14.67 -6.41
N GLU A 75 -3.08 -13.60 -6.35
CA GLU A 75 -1.67 -13.62 -5.97
C GLU A 75 -1.50 -13.81 -4.46
N GLU A 76 -2.30 -13.11 -3.63
CA GLU A 76 -2.13 -13.10 -2.18
C GLU A 76 -3.16 -13.97 -1.44
N ILE A 77 -4.41 -14.01 -1.90
CA ILE A 77 -5.49 -14.65 -1.10
C ILE A 77 -5.66 -16.13 -1.44
N THR A 78 -5.68 -16.49 -2.73
CA THR A 78 -6.00 -17.85 -3.18
C THR A 78 -4.80 -18.63 -3.71
N THR A 79 -3.75 -17.93 -4.15
CA THR A 79 -2.54 -18.47 -4.79
C THR A 79 -2.82 -19.45 -5.93
N THR A 80 -4.04 -19.43 -6.50
CA THR A 80 -4.52 -20.41 -7.49
C THR A 80 -5.40 -19.73 -8.52
N PHE A 81 -5.06 -19.87 -9.80
CA PHE A 81 -5.86 -19.32 -10.88
C PHE A 81 -6.99 -20.27 -11.29
N LYS A 82 -8.25 -19.84 -11.07
CA LYS A 82 -9.46 -20.51 -11.56
C LYS A 82 -10.30 -19.53 -12.38
N PRO A 83 -10.45 -19.72 -13.71
CA PRO A 83 -11.13 -18.75 -14.58
C PRO A 83 -12.53 -18.34 -14.11
N GLN A 84 -13.32 -19.30 -13.61
CA GLN A 84 -14.66 -19.03 -13.09
C GLN A 84 -14.65 -18.03 -11.91
N ILE A 85 -13.74 -18.21 -10.95
CA ILE A 85 -13.63 -17.33 -9.79
C ILE A 85 -13.12 -15.96 -10.22
N TRP A 86 -12.11 -15.95 -11.09
CA TRP A 86 -11.50 -14.73 -11.61
C TRP A 86 -12.49 -13.83 -12.35
N LEU A 87 -13.27 -14.40 -13.29
CA LEU A 87 -14.30 -13.66 -14.03
C LEU A 87 -15.40 -13.12 -13.11
N THR A 88 -15.83 -13.92 -12.12
CA THR A 88 -16.85 -13.50 -11.15
C THR A 88 -16.34 -12.35 -10.27
N ALA A 89 -15.09 -12.46 -9.81
CA ALA A 89 -14.43 -11.42 -9.02
C ALA A 89 -14.21 -10.15 -9.83
N LEU A 90 -13.84 -10.26 -11.12
CA LEU A 90 -13.69 -9.11 -12.01
C LEU A 90 -15.00 -8.38 -12.23
N ALA A 91 -16.10 -9.11 -12.47
CA ALA A 91 -17.43 -8.50 -12.60
C ALA A 91 -17.83 -7.73 -11.33
N ALA A 92 -17.57 -8.31 -10.16
CA ALA A 92 -17.84 -7.65 -8.87
C ALA A 92 -16.93 -6.43 -8.65
N ALA A 93 -15.63 -6.54 -8.98
CA ALA A 93 -14.66 -5.45 -8.87
C ALA A 93 -15.01 -4.27 -9.77
N LEU A 94 -15.36 -4.52 -11.04
CA LEU A 94 -15.82 -3.50 -11.98
C LEU A 94 -17.13 -2.84 -11.50
N SER A 95 -18.05 -3.63 -10.95
CA SER A 95 -19.30 -3.10 -10.40
C SER A 95 -19.04 -2.18 -9.20
N ALA A 96 -18.13 -2.58 -8.31
CA ALA A 96 -17.74 -1.77 -7.16
C ALA A 96 -17.01 -0.49 -7.58
N ASP A 97 -16.08 -0.58 -8.54
CA ASP A 97 -15.40 0.59 -9.08
C ASP A 97 -16.37 1.55 -9.77
N LEU A 98 -17.31 1.04 -10.58
CA LEU A 98 -18.38 1.85 -11.16
C LEU A 98 -19.19 2.61 -10.10
N MET A 99 -19.51 1.97 -8.97
CA MET A 99 -20.19 2.67 -7.86
C MET A 99 -19.30 3.78 -7.27
N THR A 100 -17.98 3.55 -7.14
CA THR A 100 -17.07 4.62 -6.72
C THR A 100 -17.03 5.77 -7.72
N LEU A 101 -17.04 5.48 -9.03
CA LEU A 101 -17.06 6.50 -10.07
C LEU A 101 -18.36 7.32 -10.06
N VAL A 102 -19.52 6.67 -9.87
CA VAL A 102 -20.82 7.35 -9.80
C VAL A 102 -20.95 8.23 -8.55
N LEU A 103 -20.44 7.75 -7.41
CA LEU A 103 -20.60 8.46 -6.12
C LEU A 103 -19.51 9.50 -5.85
N LEU A 104 -18.28 9.25 -6.28
CA LEU A 104 -17.09 10.06 -5.94
C LEU A 104 -16.50 10.79 -7.16
N GLY A 105 -16.92 10.43 -8.38
CA GLY A 105 -16.46 11.04 -9.63
C GLY A 105 -15.26 10.34 -10.28
N GLN A 106 -14.94 10.75 -11.51
CA GLN A 106 -13.89 10.14 -12.34
C GLN A 106 -12.51 10.77 -12.13
N LYS A 107 -11.81 10.42 -11.05
CA LYS A 107 -10.39 10.72 -10.90
C LYS A 107 -9.63 9.50 -10.39
N PRO A 108 -8.48 9.13 -11.00
CA PRO A 108 -7.59 8.14 -10.42
C PRO A 108 -7.26 8.53 -8.98
N SER A 109 -7.19 7.55 -8.09
CA SER A 109 -6.97 7.78 -6.66
C SER A 109 -5.60 8.41 -6.35
N LEU A 110 -4.67 8.36 -7.30
CA LEU A 110 -3.36 8.98 -7.23
C LEU A 110 -2.93 9.53 -8.60
N ALA A 111 -3.74 10.40 -9.19
CA ALA A 111 -3.46 10.96 -10.52
C ALA A 111 -2.09 11.68 -10.55
N MET A 112 -1.16 11.15 -11.35
CA MET A 112 0.16 11.74 -11.60
C MET A 112 0.39 11.86 -13.10
N TYR A 113 0.75 13.05 -13.58
CA TYR A 113 1.15 13.26 -14.97
C TYR A 113 2.58 12.79 -15.16
N ILE A 114 2.75 11.49 -15.36
CA ILE A 114 4.06 10.88 -15.55
C ILE A 114 4.50 11.12 -16.99
N THR A 115 5.58 11.88 -17.16
CA THR A 115 6.26 11.96 -18.44
C THR A 115 7.02 10.64 -18.68
N PRO A 116 6.90 10.04 -19.88
CA PRO A 116 7.73 8.90 -20.25
C PRO A 116 9.22 9.23 -20.08
N PHE A 117 10.06 8.21 -19.85
CA PHE A 117 11.50 8.40 -19.95
C PHE A 117 11.84 8.88 -21.36
N VAL A 118 12.40 10.09 -21.47
CA VAL A 118 13.05 10.56 -22.70
C VAL A 118 14.38 9.81 -22.83
N GLY A 119 14.55 9.04 -23.92
CA GLY A 119 15.75 8.21 -24.15
C GLY A 119 15.73 6.85 -23.45
N GLU A 120 16.89 6.18 -23.40
CA GLU A 120 17.04 4.91 -22.69
C GLU A 120 17.15 5.13 -21.17
N PRO A 121 16.30 4.48 -20.35
CA PRO A 121 16.42 4.57 -18.89
C PRO A 121 17.80 4.11 -18.41
N ASN A 122 18.37 4.79 -17.41
CA ASN A 122 19.61 4.34 -16.78
C ASN A 122 19.35 3.08 -15.93
N TYR A 123 19.53 1.90 -16.53
CA TYR A 123 19.28 0.63 -15.86
C TYR A 123 20.23 0.33 -14.70
N LEU A 124 21.44 0.91 -14.68
CA LEU A 124 22.34 0.76 -13.54
C LEU A 124 21.78 1.50 -12.31
N PHE A 125 21.27 2.71 -12.50
CA PHE A 125 20.57 3.44 -11.44
C PHE A 125 19.33 2.66 -10.94
N LEU A 126 18.50 2.15 -11.86
CA LEU A 126 17.32 1.37 -11.52
C LEU A 126 17.65 0.06 -10.80
N LEU A 127 18.76 -0.60 -11.18
CA LEU A 127 19.26 -1.80 -10.51
C LEU A 127 19.65 -1.52 -9.06
N ILE A 128 20.45 -0.47 -8.84
CA ILE A 128 20.86 -0.05 -7.50
C ILE A 128 19.63 0.32 -6.65
N LEU A 129 18.68 1.06 -7.25
CA LEU A 129 17.43 1.42 -6.60
C LEU A 129 16.63 0.19 -6.17
N GLY A 130 16.49 -0.81 -7.05
CA GLY A 130 15.79 -2.07 -6.72
C GLY A 130 16.45 -2.81 -5.55
N ILE A 131 17.78 -2.85 -5.52
CA ILE A 131 18.52 -3.49 -4.42
C ILE A 131 18.26 -2.76 -3.09
N ILE A 132 18.35 -1.44 -3.08
CA ILE A 132 18.10 -0.62 -1.88
C ILE A 132 16.65 -0.82 -1.40
N ILE A 133 15.68 -0.77 -2.32
CA ILE A 133 14.27 -0.98 -2.00
C ILE A 133 14.04 -2.36 -1.40
N GLY A 134 14.66 -3.42 -1.94
CA GLY A 134 14.55 -4.78 -1.40
C GLY A 134 15.11 -4.91 0.03
N ILE A 135 16.22 -4.25 0.33
CA ILE A 135 16.79 -4.22 1.70
C ILE A 135 15.84 -3.48 2.65
N LEU A 136 15.31 -2.32 2.23
CA LEU A 136 14.37 -1.55 3.03
C LEU A 136 13.04 -2.30 3.23
N ALA A 137 12.60 -3.08 2.25
CA ALA A 137 11.41 -3.92 2.30
C ALA A 137 11.55 -5.00 3.37
N TYR A 138 12.70 -5.68 3.39
CA TYR A 138 13.03 -6.67 4.41
C TYR A 138 13.03 -6.04 5.81
N GLY A 139 13.65 -4.87 5.97
CA GLY A 139 13.63 -4.12 7.22
C GLY A 139 12.21 -3.77 7.69
N TYR A 140 11.32 -3.41 6.76
CA TYR A 140 9.90 -3.17 7.08
C TYR A 140 9.19 -4.43 7.57
N GLN A 141 9.31 -5.55 6.84
CA GLN A 141 8.73 -6.83 7.23
C GLN A 141 9.21 -7.26 8.62
N TYR A 142 10.53 -7.19 8.86
CA TYR A 142 11.13 -7.58 10.14
C TYR A 142 10.54 -6.79 11.31
N VAL A 143 10.49 -5.45 11.20
CA VAL A 143 9.95 -4.61 12.27
C VAL A 143 8.44 -4.79 12.43
N LEU A 144 7.70 -5.02 11.34
CA LEU A 144 6.26 -5.24 11.38
C LEU A 144 5.87 -6.53 12.10
N LEU A 145 6.60 -7.62 11.87
CA LEU A 145 6.33 -8.92 12.50
C LEU A 145 6.73 -8.92 13.99
N GLU A 146 7.74 -8.15 14.38
CA GLU A 146 8.16 -8.01 15.79
C GLU A 146 7.26 -7.07 16.63
N GLN A 147 6.18 -6.50 16.06
CA GLN A 147 5.32 -5.56 16.77
C GLN A 147 4.69 -6.16 18.04
N ARG A 148 4.31 -7.44 18.03
CA ARG A 148 3.75 -8.10 19.22
C ARG A 148 4.73 -8.09 20.39
N TYR A 149 6.01 -8.34 20.11
CA TYR A 149 7.06 -8.32 21.11
C TYR A 149 7.25 -6.90 21.65
N LEU A 150 7.31 -5.89 20.77
CA LEU A 150 7.43 -4.48 21.18
C LEU A 150 6.27 -4.02 22.06
N TYR A 151 5.02 -4.33 21.67
CA TYR A 151 3.84 -4.00 22.46
C TYR A 151 3.71 -4.82 23.74
N SER A 152 4.30 -6.02 23.81
CA SER A 152 4.33 -6.81 25.06
C SER A 152 5.20 -6.19 26.15
N LYS A 153 6.20 -5.36 25.78
CA LYS A 153 7.02 -4.61 26.75
C LYS A 153 6.27 -3.44 27.40
N LEU A 154 5.13 -3.03 26.86
CA LEU A 154 4.33 -1.92 27.38
C LEU A 154 3.47 -2.37 28.57
N ASN A 155 4.13 -2.71 29.68
CA ASN A 155 3.48 -3.22 30.90
C ASN A 155 2.67 -2.15 31.65
N PHE A 156 2.87 -0.87 31.36
CA PHE A 156 2.18 0.23 32.04
C PHE A 156 0.76 0.48 31.52
N LEU A 157 0.39 -0.06 30.35
CA LEU A 157 -0.93 0.09 29.76
C LEU A 157 -1.58 -1.27 29.46
N PRO A 158 -2.81 -1.51 29.95
CA PRO A 158 -3.58 -2.69 29.54
C PRO A 158 -3.74 -2.78 28.03
N LYS A 159 -3.67 -3.99 27.46
CA LYS A 159 -3.74 -4.25 26.00
C LYS A 159 -4.92 -3.57 25.30
N ARG A 160 -6.08 -3.47 25.97
CA ARG A 160 -7.29 -2.80 25.46
C ARG A 160 -7.12 -1.30 25.15
N TYR A 161 -6.11 -0.66 25.72
CA TYR A 161 -5.84 0.78 25.56
C TYR A 161 -4.60 1.06 24.70
N HIS A 162 -3.98 0.04 24.10
CA HIS A 162 -2.82 0.23 23.23
C HIS A 162 -3.13 1.13 22.03
N SER A 163 -4.38 1.18 21.58
CA SER A 163 -4.87 2.10 20.54
C SER A 163 -4.75 3.59 20.88
N LEU A 164 -4.71 3.95 22.17
CA LEU A 164 -4.54 5.35 22.59
C LEU A 164 -3.13 5.88 22.31
N ILE A 165 -2.14 4.99 22.27
CA ILE A 165 -0.73 5.38 22.08
C ILE A 165 -0.53 6.04 20.71
N PRO A 166 -0.80 5.38 19.57
CA PRO A 166 -0.65 6.04 18.27
C PRO A 166 -1.59 7.25 18.14
N LEU A 167 -2.81 7.20 18.70
CA LEU A 167 -3.77 8.30 18.61
C LEU A 167 -3.26 9.59 19.29
N LEU A 168 -2.63 9.46 20.46
CA LEU A 168 -2.06 10.60 21.17
C LEU A 168 -0.78 11.09 20.49
N LEU A 169 0.05 10.17 19.98
CA LEU A 169 1.29 10.53 19.29
C LEU A 169 1.02 11.26 17.96
N THR A 170 -0.10 10.99 17.29
CA THR A 170 -0.44 11.69 16.03
C THR A 170 -0.85 13.15 16.23
N ILE A 171 -1.30 13.55 17.44
CA ILE A 171 -1.73 14.93 17.72
C ILE A 171 -0.61 15.96 17.49
N PRO A 172 0.57 15.88 18.13
CA PRO A 172 1.63 16.86 17.90
C PRO A 172 2.11 16.87 16.46
N LEU A 173 2.14 15.71 15.80
CA LEU A 173 2.52 15.61 14.40
C LEU A 173 1.51 16.29 13.47
N GLY A 174 0.21 16.16 13.77
CA GLY A 174 -0.87 16.84 13.05
C GLY A 174 -0.86 18.35 13.26
N LEU A 175 -0.55 18.81 14.48
CA LEU A 175 -0.41 20.23 14.78
C LEU A 175 0.80 20.85 14.07
N TRP A 176 1.86 20.08 13.86
CA TRP A 176 3.01 20.54 13.08
C TRP A 176 2.71 20.58 11.58
N ASN A 177 2.22 19.48 11.02
CA ASN A 177 1.82 19.42 9.62
C ASN A 177 0.80 18.30 9.38
N ALA A 178 -0.48 18.70 9.24
CA ALA A 178 -1.59 17.78 8.99
C ALA A 178 -1.42 16.92 7.72
N LYS A 179 -0.64 17.38 6.72
CA LYS A 179 -0.37 16.60 5.49
C LYS A 179 0.48 15.36 5.75
N LEU A 180 1.15 15.28 6.90
CA LEU A 180 1.95 14.11 7.31
C LEU A 180 1.10 12.99 7.92
N LEU A 181 -0.17 13.22 8.22
CA LEU A 181 -1.05 12.24 8.87
C LEU A 181 -1.80 11.34 7.87
N GLY A 182 -2.50 10.34 8.41
CA GLY A 182 -3.54 9.58 7.71
C GLY A 182 -3.06 8.57 6.69
N GLY A 183 -4.01 8.08 5.88
CA GLY A 183 -3.85 7.05 4.85
C GLY A 183 -3.11 7.48 3.58
N SER A 184 -2.15 8.41 3.71
CA SER A 184 -1.08 8.67 2.74
C SER A 184 -1.40 9.33 1.39
N HIS A 185 -2.64 9.37 0.87
CA HIS A 185 -2.91 9.99 -0.45
C HIS A 185 -2.46 11.46 -0.51
N VAL A 186 -2.89 12.28 0.47
CA VAL A 186 -2.52 13.70 0.58
C VAL A 186 -1.01 13.86 0.78
N PHE A 187 -0.40 12.95 1.55
CA PHE A 187 1.03 12.96 1.80
C PHE A 187 1.83 12.67 0.53
N ILE A 188 1.42 11.69 -0.27
CA ILE A 188 2.10 11.35 -1.53
C ILE A 188 2.02 12.53 -2.50
N SER A 189 0.84 13.15 -2.66
CA SER A 189 0.71 14.39 -3.46
C SER A 189 1.60 15.51 -2.94
N TYR A 190 1.70 15.66 -1.61
CA TYR A 190 2.57 16.66 -1.01
C TYR A 190 4.06 16.41 -1.30
N VAL A 191 4.51 15.15 -1.27
CA VAL A 191 5.89 14.77 -1.63
C VAL A 191 6.16 14.99 -3.12
N THR A 192 5.21 14.62 -4.00
CA THR A 192 5.36 14.84 -5.44
C THR A 192 5.40 16.33 -5.78
N ASP A 193 4.52 17.15 -5.18
CA ASP A 193 4.49 18.60 -5.43
C ASP A 193 5.78 19.28 -4.95
N MET A 194 6.31 18.86 -3.80
CA MET A 194 7.57 19.36 -3.26
C MET A 194 8.75 19.05 -4.20
N SER A 195 8.73 17.88 -4.83
CA SER A 195 9.78 17.45 -5.77
C SER A 195 9.87 18.33 -7.03
N LEU A 196 8.74 18.94 -7.44
CA LEU A 196 8.64 19.76 -8.66
C LEU A 196 8.90 21.25 -8.44
N THR A 197 8.68 21.75 -7.22
CA THR A 197 8.56 23.20 -6.96
C THR A 197 9.75 23.83 -6.26
N THR A 198 10.65 23.03 -5.67
CA THR A 198 11.62 23.54 -4.71
C THR A 198 13.00 23.78 -5.34
N THR A 199 13.62 24.90 -4.98
CA THR A 199 14.89 25.40 -5.56
C THR A 199 16.16 24.94 -4.85
N ASP A 200 16.08 24.41 -3.63
CA ASP A 200 17.24 23.88 -2.88
C ASP A 200 17.13 22.35 -2.66
N PRO A 201 17.81 21.54 -3.48
CA PRO A 201 17.79 20.08 -3.37
C PRO A 201 18.25 19.55 -2.01
N SER A 202 19.17 20.24 -1.34
CA SER A 202 19.81 19.76 -0.11
C SER A 202 18.84 19.73 1.08
N VAL A 203 17.96 20.73 1.15
CA VAL A 203 16.93 20.84 2.20
C VAL A 203 15.87 19.77 2.01
N ILE A 204 15.43 19.53 0.77
CA ILE A 204 14.41 18.52 0.45
C ILE A 204 14.91 17.14 0.81
N LEU A 205 16.14 16.78 0.44
CA LEU A 205 16.71 15.47 0.73
C LEU A 205 16.72 15.18 2.24
N LYS A 206 17.07 16.18 3.06
CA LYS A 206 17.00 16.07 4.54
C LYS A 206 15.56 15.89 5.04
N LEU A 207 14.60 16.63 4.46
CA LEU A 207 13.18 16.49 4.81
C LEU A 207 12.62 15.13 4.41
N LEU A 208 13.01 14.58 3.26
CA LEU A 208 12.57 13.25 2.82
C LEU A 208 13.07 12.15 3.76
N VAL A 209 14.32 12.24 4.23
CA VAL A 209 14.84 11.32 5.26
C VAL A 209 14.03 11.42 6.54
N LEU A 210 13.73 12.65 6.99
CA LEU A 210 12.89 12.88 8.17
C LEU A 210 11.48 12.31 7.98
N PHE A 211 10.85 12.53 6.83
CA PHE A 211 9.53 11.99 6.52
C PHE A 211 9.53 10.46 6.46
N PHE A 212 10.55 9.85 5.89
CA PHE A 212 10.70 8.39 5.89
C PHE A 212 10.71 7.84 7.31
N ILE A 213 11.57 8.39 8.18
CA ILE A 213 11.70 7.95 9.58
C ILE A 213 10.38 8.15 10.33
N VAL A 214 9.76 9.32 10.23
CA VAL A 214 8.49 9.62 10.90
C VAL A 214 7.40 8.67 10.41
N ARG A 215 7.24 8.51 9.09
CA ARG A 215 6.19 7.65 8.54
C ARG A 215 6.40 6.18 8.89
N PHE A 216 7.63 5.70 8.87
CA PHE A 216 7.97 4.34 9.23
C PHE A 216 7.65 4.06 10.70
N ILE A 217 8.11 4.92 11.62
CA ILE A 217 7.85 4.74 13.05
C ILE A 217 6.34 4.79 13.33
N PHE A 218 5.64 5.80 12.80
CA PHE A 218 4.22 5.95 13.07
C PHE A 218 3.35 4.87 12.42
N SER A 219 3.72 4.34 11.24
CA SER A 219 3.03 3.19 10.65
C SER A 219 3.19 1.94 11.50
N MET A 220 4.40 1.68 12.01
CA MET A 220 4.69 0.55 12.89
C MET A 220 3.91 0.64 14.21
N ILE A 221 3.92 1.80 14.85
CA ILE A 221 3.15 2.03 16.08
C ILE A 221 1.64 1.89 15.80
N SER A 222 1.13 2.51 14.73
CA SER A 222 -0.30 2.45 14.40
C SER A 222 -0.77 1.02 14.16
N TYR A 223 0.02 0.22 13.43
CA TYR A 223 -0.32 -1.18 13.14
C TYR A 223 -0.22 -2.07 14.38
N GLY A 224 0.87 -1.95 15.16
CA GLY A 224 1.07 -2.76 16.37
C GLY A 224 0.01 -2.55 17.45
N ALA A 225 -0.67 -1.40 17.47
CA ALA A 225 -1.76 -1.09 18.39
C ALA A 225 -3.07 -1.87 18.13
N SER A 226 -3.08 -2.80 17.16
CA SER A 226 -4.21 -3.70 16.87
C SER A 226 -5.53 -2.98 16.53
N VAL A 227 -5.44 -1.79 15.94
CA VAL A 227 -6.59 -1.02 15.47
C VAL A 227 -6.99 -1.45 14.05
N PRO A 228 -8.28 -1.36 13.68
CA PRO A 228 -8.73 -1.74 12.34
C PRO A 228 -8.22 -0.77 11.27
N GLY A 229 -7.29 -1.26 10.44
CA GLY A 229 -6.73 -0.54 9.30
C GLY A 229 -6.00 -1.51 8.38
N GLY A 230 -5.61 -1.02 7.20
CA GLY A 230 -4.69 -1.72 6.32
C GLY A 230 -3.30 -1.08 6.31
N ILE A 231 -2.33 -1.79 5.72
CA ILE A 231 -0.91 -1.38 5.64
C ILE A 231 -0.49 -0.90 4.25
N PHE A 232 -1.35 -1.02 3.23
CA PHE A 232 -0.95 -0.76 1.84
C PHE A 232 -0.56 0.71 1.66
N MET A 233 -1.44 1.64 2.05
CA MET A 233 -1.18 3.06 1.87
C MET A 233 0.05 3.57 2.64
N PRO A 234 0.31 3.15 3.89
CA PRO A 234 1.58 3.42 4.57
C PRO A 234 2.81 2.93 3.79
N ILE A 235 2.77 1.71 3.24
CA ILE A 235 3.85 1.16 2.42
C ILE A 235 4.06 1.99 1.16
N LEU A 236 2.98 2.33 0.44
CA LEU A 236 3.04 3.16 -0.76
C LEU A 236 3.60 4.56 -0.47
N ALA A 237 3.26 5.16 0.68
CA ALA A 237 3.85 6.44 1.09
C ALA A 237 5.36 6.36 1.29
N LEU A 238 5.85 5.31 1.94
CA LEU A 238 7.29 5.10 2.13
C LEU A 238 8.00 4.87 0.80
N GLY A 239 7.40 4.09 -0.10
CA GLY A 239 7.89 3.90 -1.47
C GLY A 239 7.96 5.22 -2.26
N ALA A 240 6.97 6.10 -2.09
CA ALA A 240 6.97 7.42 -2.72
C ALA A 240 8.11 8.31 -2.20
N VAL A 241 8.40 8.28 -0.89
CA VAL A 241 9.52 9.00 -0.29
C VAL A 241 10.86 8.46 -0.78
N ILE A 242 11.03 7.13 -0.83
CA ILE A 242 12.24 6.49 -1.37
C ILE A 242 12.45 6.92 -2.83
N GLY A 243 11.41 6.84 -3.66
CA GLY A 243 11.51 7.22 -5.07
C GLY A 243 11.76 8.71 -5.29
N CYS A 244 11.18 9.58 -4.46
CA CYS A 244 11.44 11.01 -4.53
C CYS A 244 12.90 11.31 -4.15
N PHE A 245 13.40 10.67 -3.10
CA PHE A 245 14.78 10.83 -2.65
C PHE A 245 15.77 10.33 -3.72
N ALA A 246 15.57 9.12 -4.22
CA ALA A 246 16.40 8.55 -5.27
C ALA A 246 16.32 9.33 -6.59
N GLY A 247 15.12 9.79 -6.97
CA GLY A 247 14.91 10.61 -8.15
C GLY A 247 15.69 11.93 -8.09
N LEU A 248 15.60 12.67 -6.98
CA LEU A 248 16.34 13.92 -6.80
C LEU A 248 17.85 13.70 -6.74
N LEU A 249 18.32 12.59 -6.14
CA LEU A 249 19.74 12.22 -6.21
C LEU A 249 20.19 11.92 -7.64
N GLY A 250 19.38 11.19 -8.41
CA GLY A 250 19.66 10.90 -9.82
C GLY A 250 19.71 12.16 -10.68
N VAL A 251 18.85 13.15 -10.40
CA VAL A 251 18.90 14.47 -11.04
C VAL A 251 20.19 15.21 -10.68
N ASN A 252 20.56 15.26 -9.40
CA ASN A 252 21.80 15.92 -8.95
C ASN A 252 23.06 15.25 -9.51
N ALA A 253 23.03 13.93 -9.73
CA ALA A 253 24.11 13.16 -10.33
C ALA A 253 24.16 13.25 -11.87
N GLY A 254 23.18 13.89 -12.50
CA GLY A 254 23.05 13.95 -13.97
C GLY A 254 22.63 12.63 -14.62
N TRP A 255 22.09 11.68 -13.86
CA TRP A 255 21.60 10.38 -14.35
C TRP A 255 20.13 10.41 -14.78
N LEU A 256 19.37 11.39 -14.28
CA LEU A 256 17.96 11.57 -14.57
C LEU A 256 17.66 13.01 -14.94
N GLU A 257 16.66 13.19 -15.79
CA GLU A 257 16.05 14.50 -16.01
C GLU A 257 14.99 14.77 -14.94
N HIS A 258 14.75 16.05 -14.64
CA HIS A 258 13.79 16.44 -13.60
C HIS A 258 12.37 15.92 -13.87
N GLY A 259 11.95 15.85 -15.14
CA GLY A 259 10.65 15.27 -15.52
C GLY A 259 10.50 13.78 -15.16
N GLN A 260 11.61 13.04 -15.04
CA GLN A 260 11.59 11.59 -14.78
C GLN A 260 11.38 11.24 -13.30
N VAL A 261 11.45 12.21 -12.38
CA VAL A 261 11.33 11.99 -10.93
C VAL A 261 9.99 11.35 -10.55
N LEU A 262 8.88 11.80 -11.14
CA LEU A 262 7.55 11.20 -10.89
C LEU A 262 7.48 9.73 -11.36
N GLY A 263 8.17 9.38 -12.45
CA GLY A 263 8.31 8.00 -12.90
C GLY A 263 9.06 7.14 -11.87
N VAL A 264 10.16 7.66 -11.33
CA VAL A 264 10.94 6.97 -10.27
C VAL A 264 10.14 6.83 -8.98
N ILE A 265 9.32 7.81 -8.62
CA ILE A 265 8.36 7.73 -7.50
C ILE A 265 7.40 6.56 -7.72
N LEU A 266 6.72 6.51 -8.87
CA LEU A 266 5.78 5.42 -9.19
C LEU A 266 6.45 4.04 -9.13
N ILE A 267 7.62 3.92 -9.77
CA ILE A 267 8.42 2.68 -9.79
C ILE A 267 8.78 2.24 -8.36
N SER A 268 9.21 3.18 -7.52
CA SER A 268 9.62 2.87 -6.14
C SER A 268 8.44 2.50 -5.25
N MET A 269 7.26 3.12 -5.47
CA MET A 269 6.03 2.73 -4.80
C MET A 269 5.64 1.28 -5.12
N ALA A 270 5.64 0.93 -6.42
CA ALA A 270 5.33 -0.43 -6.86
C ALA A 270 6.37 -1.44 -6.33
N ALA A 271 7.66 -1.12 -6.43
CA ALA A 271 8.72 -2.02 -6.03
C ALA A 271 8.75 -2.28 -4.52
N TYR A 272 8.58 -1.23 -3.70
CA TYR A 272 8.55 -1.37 -2.25
C TYR A 272 7.33 -2.18 -1.80
N PHE A 273 6.15 -1.87 -2.36
CA PHE A 273 4.92 -2.60 -2.08
C PHE A 273 4.99 -4.06 -2.54
N GLY A 274 5.42 -4.32 -3.77
CA GLY A 274 5.52 -5.68 -4.32
C GLY A 274 6.54 -6.56 -3.62
N ALA A 275 7.64 -5.99 -3.12
CA ALA A 275 8.60 -6.71 -2.30
C ALA A 275 8.03 -7.04 -0.92
N ILE A 276 7.46 -6.04 -0.23
CA ILE A 276 6.91 -6.19 1.13
C ILE A 276 5.74 -7.17 1.16
N GLU A 277 4.79 -7.05 0.25
CA GLU A 277 3.60 -7.91 0.19
C GLU A 277 3.88 -9.25 -0.47
N LYS A 278 5.04 -9.43 -1.11
CA LYS A 278 5.33 -10.58 -1.99
C LYS A 278 4.33 -10.76 -3.14
N ALA A 279 3.71 -9.66 -3.56
CA ALA A 279 2.71 -9.63 -4.63
C ALA A 279 3.12 -8.64 -5.75
N PRO A 280 4.20 -8.94 -6.51
CA PRO A 280 4.75 -8.03 -7.51
C PRO A 280 3.76 -7.70 -8.65
N PHE A 281 2.93 -8.64 -9.11
CA PHE A 281 2.00 -8.35 -10.21
C PHE A 281 0.86 -7.44 -9.77
N THR A 282 0.32 -7.67 -8.57
CA THR A 282 -0.66 -6.81 -7.92
C THR A 282 -0.08 -5.41 -7.74
N ALA A 283 1.16 -5.29 -7.27
CA ALA A 283 1.84 -4.01 -7.12
C ALA A 283 1.87 -3.23 -8.44
N ILE A 284 2.35 -3.89 -9.50
CA ILE A 284 2.52 -3.27 -10.82
C ILE A 284 1.18 -2.76 -11.34
N VAL A 285 0.16 -3.60 -11.34
CA VAL A 285 -1.16 -3.23 -11.86
C VAL A 285 -1.85 -2.19 -10.99
N LEU A 286 -1.79 -2.33 -9.66
CA LEU A 286 -2.35 -1.37 -8.71
C LEU A 286 -1.80 0.03 -8.96
N LEU A 287 -0.48 0.17 -9.05
CA LEU A 287 0.13 1.48 -9.24
C LEU A 287 -0.18 2.06 -10.62
N THR A 288 -0.23 1.25 -11.67
CA THR A 288 -0.62 1.72 -13.00
C THR A 288 -2.09 2.19 -13.06
N GLU A 289 -3.02 1.49 -12.41
CA GLU A 289 -4.43 1.89 -12.34
C GLU A 289 -4.60 3.16 -11.48
N MET A 290 -3.96 3.22 -10.30
CA MET A 290 -4.06 4.36 -9.40
C MET A 290 -3.44 5.64 -9.99
N ALA A 291 -2.34 5.51 -10.73
CA ALA A 291 -1.69 6.64 -11.40
C ALA A 291 -2.40 7.06 -12.70
N GLY A 292 -3.17 6.15 -13.30
CA GLY A 292 -3.82 6.37 -14.60
C GLY A 292 -2.82 6.43 -15.76
N SER A 293 -1.65 5.79 -15.63
CA SER A 293 -0.59 5.81 -16.65
C SER A 293 0.07 4.45 -16.80
N LEU A 294 0.25 4.05 -18.06
CA LEU A 294 1.04 2.89 -18.47
C LEU A 294 2.46 3.29 -18.92
N ALA A 295 2.88 4.53 -18.66
CA ALA A 295 4.25 4.93 -18.98
C ALA A 295 5.24 4.09 -18.14
N SER A 296 6.31 3.62 -18.78
CA SER A 296 7.44 3.00 -18.10
C SER A 296 7.16 1.65 -17.42
N VAL A 297 6.24 0.84 -17.97
CA VAL A 297 5.95 -0.52 -17.46
C VAL A 297 7.21 -1.37 -17.33
N PHE A 298 8.12 -1.34 -18.30
CA PHE A 298 9.34 -2.16 -18.23
C PHE A 298 10.27 -1.77 -17.06
N PRO A 299 10.70 -0.50 -16.89
CA PRO A 299 11.40 -0.07 -15.67
C PRO A 299 10.69 -0.43 -14.37
N LEU A 300 9.36 -0.28 -14.34
CA LEU A 300 8.54 -0.58 -13.19
C LEU A 300 8.55 -2.07 -12.84
N VAL A 301 8.40 -2.95 -13.83
CA VAL A 301 8.56 -4.41 -13.68
C VAL A 301 9.98 -4.72 -13.21
N PHE A 302 11.00 -4.20 -13.90
CA PHE A 302 12.42 -4.46 -13.62
C PHE A 302 12.79 -4.19 -12.15
N VAL A 303 12.52 -2.99 -11.65
CA VAL A 303 12.85 -2.62 -10.26
C VAL A 303 12.02 -3.42 -9.25
N THR A 304 10.74 -3.68 -9.54
CA THR A 304 9.87 -4.46 -8.66
C THR A 304 10.38 -5.89 -8.48
N PHE A 305 10.80 -6.56 -9.55
CA PHE A 305 11.34 -7.91 -9.47
C PHE A 305 12.71 -7.97 -8.80
N ILE A 306 13.56 -6.96 -8.98
CA ILE A 306 14.84 -6.87 -8.26
C ILE A 306 14.59 -6.73 -6.76
N ALA A 307 13.73 -5.78 -6.35
CA ALA A 307 13.39 -5.57 -4.95
C ALA A 307 12.79 -6.83 -4.33
N TYR A 308 11.85 -7.48 -5.02
CA TYR A 308 11.27 -8.76 -4.62
C TYR A 308 12.33 -9.86 -4.44
N THR A 309 13.28 -9.96 -5.37
CA THR A 309 14.35 -10.98 -5.32
C THR A 309 15.29 -10.72 -4.14
N VAL A 310 15.72 -9.48 -3.95
CA VAL A 310 16.60 -9.10 -2.82
C VAL A 310 15.91 -9.35 -1.48
N ASP A 311 14.65 -8.94 -1.34
CA ASP A 311 13.86 -9.22 -0.13
C ASP A 311 13.73 -10.74 0.12
N THR A 312 13.55 -11.53 -0.93
CA THR A 312 13.50 -13.00 -0.85
C THR A 312 14.84 -13.60 -0.42
N LEU A 313 15.97 -13.11 -0.96
CA LEU A 313 17.31 -13.57 -0.58
C LEU A 313 17.67 -13.25 0.87
N LEU A 314 17.13 -12.15 1.42
CA LEU A 314 17.29 -11.79 2.84
C LEU A 314 16.38 -12.62 3.76
N GLY A 315 15.50 -13.47 3.21
CA GLY A 315 14.57 -14.29 3.97
C GLY A 315 13.25 -13.60 4.30
N GLY A 316 12.88 -12.57 3.55
CA GLY A 316 11.59 -11.89 3.66
C GLY A 316 10.41 -12.82 3.41
N ARG A 317 9.30 -12.61 4.13
CA ARG A 317 8.13 -13.49 4.15
C ARG A 317 6.87 -12.75 3.72
N PRO A 318 5.91 -13.42 3.04
CA PRO A 318 4.60 -12.83 2.75
C PRO A 318 3.91 -12.42 4.04
N ILE A 319 3.63 -11.13 4.21
CA ILE A 319 3.20 -10.54 5.48
C ILE A 319 1.87 -11.13 5.95
N TYR A 320 0.86 -11.23 5.09
CA TYR A 320 -0.45 -11.73 5.52
C TYR A 320 -0.40 -13.20 5.93
N THR A 321 0.43 -14.00 5.26
CA THR A 321 0.66 -15.40 5.64
C THR A 321 1.36 -15.48 7.00
N ALA A 322 2.43 -14.73 7.20
CA ALA A 322 3.15 -14.69 8.48
C ALA A 322 2.27 -14.23 9.64
N LEU A 323 1.50 -13.14 9.45
CA LEU A 323 0.57 -12.63 10.46
C LEU A 323 -0.56 -13.64 10.77
N ARG A 324 -1.03 -14.39 9.78
CA ARG A 324 -2.03 -15.45 9.96
C ARG A 324 -1.47 -16.58 10.80
N GLU A 325 -0.24 -17.02 10.55
CA GLU A 325 0.44 -18.04 11.35
C GLU A 325 0.51 -17.61 12.83
N GLU A 326 0.93 -16.37 13.10
CA GLU A 326 0.95 -15.84 14.46
C GLU A 326 -0.42 -15.80 15.16
N MET A 327 -1.54 -15.76 14.43
CA MET A 327 -2.88 -15.84 15.04
C MET A 327 -3.26 -17.28 15.44
N GLN A 328 -2.67 -18.28 14.78
CA GLN A 328 -2.94 -19.69 15.04
C GLN A 328 -2.10 -20.23 16.21
N PHE A 329 -0.91 -19.65 16.46
CA PHE A 329 -0.14 -19.87 17.67
C PHE A 329 -0.80 -19.13 18.85
N LYS A 330 -1.71 -19.82 19.55
CA LYS A 330 -2.27 -19.43 20.84
C LYS A 330 -1.42 -19.94 21.99
#